data_AF-A0A0A0D2N5-F1
#
_entry.id   AF-A0A0A0D2N5-F1
#
_cell.length_a   1.000
_cell.length_b   1.000
_cell.length_c   1.000
_cell.angle_alpha   90.00
_cell.angle_beta   90.00
_cell.angle_gamma   90.00
#
_symmetry.space_group_name_H-M   'P 1'
#
loop_
_entity.id
_entity.type
_entity.pdbx_description
1 polymer ?
#
loop_
_entity_poly.entity_id
_entity_poly.type
_entity_poly.pdbx_seq_one_letter_code
_entity_poly.pdbx_strand_id
1 'polypeptide(L)'
;MAELRSSLALILVLSGCAGVPSATPDPALAEKVRSLMGGDICSDRVAGALAARHLTAAGISGIERTPVTPGYPTEYSLAQRQAWVRQPGQPGAVVVQYDQQSCRIALVYARDGATLPDA
;
A
#
# COMPACT_ATOMS: atom_id res chain seq x y z
N MET A 1 25.49 -46.43 25.93
CA MET A 1 25.70 -45.48 24.82
C MET A 1 24.42 -44.67 24.69
N ALA A 2 24.46 -43.40 25.10
CA ALA A 2 23.31 -42.51 25.14
C ALA A 2 23.35 -41.59 23.92
N GLU A 3 22.39 -41.72 23.01
CA GLU A 3 22.21 -40.80 21.88
C GLU A 3 21.02 -39.89 22.20
N LEU A 4 21.30 -38.78 22.89
CA LEU A 4 20.43 -37.60 22.87
C LEU A 4 20.73 -36.85 21.57
N ARG A 5 19.84 -36.91 20.59
CA ARG A 5 19.89 -36.03 19.42
C ARG A 5 18.66 -35.14 19.35
N SER A 6 18.76 -34.10 20.17
CA SER A 6 18.42 -32.70 19.92
C SER A 6 17.35 -32.42 18.86
N SER A 7 16.19 -32.00 19.38
CA SER A 7 15.12 -31.26 18.73
C SER A 7 15.66 -30.07 17.92
N LEU A 8 15.36 -30.02 16.63
CA LEU A 8 15.48 -28.82 15.79
C LEU A 8 14.07 -28.30 15.54
N ALA A 9 13.55 -27.56 16.51
CA ALA A 9 12.37 -26.72 16.31
C ALA A 9 12.80 -25.52 15.48
N LEU A 10 12.38 -25.50 14.21
CA LEU A 10 12.58 -24.39 13.28
C LEU A 10 11.67 -23.23 13.71
N ILE A 11 12.14 -22.41 14.66
CA ILE A 11 11.46 -21.17 15.05
C ILE A 11 11.76 -20.13 13.97
N LEU A 12 10.85 -20.02 12.99
CA LEU A 12 10.79 -18.88 12.07
C LEU A 12 10.38 -17.63 12.85
N VAL A 13 11.38 -16.93 13.38
CA VAL A 13 11.22 -15.61 13.99
C VAL A 13 10.93 -14.61 12.87
N LEU A 14 9.64 -14.36 12.59
CA LEU A 14 9.18 -13.19 11.83
C LEU A 14 9.36 -11.96 12.73
N SER A 15 10.59 -11.46 12.82
CA SER A 15 10.88 -10.14 13.38
C SER A 15 10.23 -9.09 12.46
N GLY A 16 9.02 -8.68 12.83
CA GLY A 16 8.25 -7.69 12.11
C GLY A 16 9.01 -6.37 11.99
N CYS A 17 9.41 -6.02 10.77
CA CYS A 17 9.64 -4.63 10.44
C CYS A 17 8.29 -3.91 10.58
N ALA A 18 8.21 -2.94 11.50
CA ALA A 18 7.04 -2.06 11.68
C ALA A 18 6.87 -1.07 10.50
N GLY A 19 6.88 -1.59 9.28
CA GLY A 19 6.56 -0.88 8.05
C GLY A 19 5.13 -1.14 7.61
N VAL A 20 4.55 -0.23 6.84
CA VAL A 20 3.27 -0.48 6.18
C VAL A 20 3.43 -1.72 5.28
N PRO A 21 2.48 -2.68 5.31
CA PRO A 21 2.56 -3.88 4.49
C PRO A 21 2.76 -3.54 3.02
N SER A 22 3.72 -4.20 2.39
CA SER A 22 4.00 -4.10 0.96
C SER A 22 4.25 -5.51 0.43
N ALA A 23 3.66 -5.81 -0.72
CA ALA A 23 3.84 -7.08 -1.42
C ALA A 23 4.38 -6.80 -2.83
N THR A 24 4.96 -7.82 -3.46
CA THR A 24 5.36 -7.70 -4.87
C THR A 24 4.08 -7.67 -5.72
N PRO A 25 3.76 -6.57 -6.41
CA PRO A 25 2.56 -6.50 -7.24
C PRO A 25 2.72 -7.40 -8.47
N ASP A 26 1.61 -7.97 -8.94
CA ASP A 26 1.62 -8.59 -10.26
C ASP A 26 1.92 -7.54 -11.35
N PRO A 27 2.49 -7.94 -12.51
CA PRO A 27 2.88 -6.98 -13.54
C PRO A 27 1.72 -6.14 -14.10
N ALA A 28 0.50 -6.70 -14.15
CA ALA A 28 -0.67 -6.00 -14.67
C ALA A 28 -1.14 -4.92 -13.69
N LEU A 29 -1.11 -5.20 -12.38
CA LEU A 29 -1.40 -4.24 -11.34
C LEU A 29 -0.38 -3.10 -11.34
N ALA A 30 0.92 -3.43 -11.40
CA ALA A 30 1.99 -2.43 -11.44
C ALA A 30 1.81 -1.48 -12.63
N GLU A 31 1.58 -2.03 -13.82
CA GLU A 31 1.42 -1.21 -15.04
C GLU A 31 0.14 -0.37 -15.01
N LYS A 32 -0.97 -0.93 -14.53
CA LYS A 32 -2.22 -0.17 -14.40
C LYS A 32 -2.09 0.99 -13.42
N VAL A 33 -1.47 0.76 -12.25
CA VAL A 33 -1.22 1.83 -11.26
C VAL A 33 -0.30 2.90 -11.84
N ARG A 34 0.78 2.52 -12.50
CA ARG A 34 1.70 3.45 -13.18
C ARG A 34 0.99 4.31 -14.21
N SER A 35 0.17 3.69 -15.06
CA SER A 35 -0.63 4.39 -16.08
C SER A 35 -1.61 5.37 -15.44
N LEU A 36 -2.39 4.94 -14.44
CA LEU A 36 -3.39 5.79 -13.77
C LEU A 36 -2.75 6.91 -12.93
N MET A 37 -1.54 6.72 -12.43
CA MET A 37 -0.75 7.76 -11.78
C MET A 37 0.05 8.63 -12.77
N GLY A 38 -0.11 8.44 -14.08
CA GLY A 38 0.58 9.25 -15.10
C GLY A 38 2.11 9.13 -15.05
N GLY A 39 2.64 7.94 -14.73
CA GLY A 39 4.08 7.69 -14.66
C GLY A 39 4.79 8.27 -13.43
N ASP A 40 4.07 8.48 -12.33
CA ASP A 40 4.65 8.91 -11.06
C ASP A 40 5.78 7.98 -10.60
N ILE A 41 6.90 8.55 -10.13
CA ILE A 41 8.05 7.77 -9.64
C ILE A 41 7.71 6.86 -8.46
N CYS A 42 6.65 7.19 -7.70
CA CYS A 42 6.19 6.40 -6.58
C CYS A 42 5.15 5.33 -6.95
N SER A 43 4.79 5.19 -8.24
CA SER A 43 3.76 4.24 -8.68
C SER A 43 4.02 2.82 -8.23
N ASP A 44 5.28 2.38 -8.24
CA ASP A 44 5.65 1.01 -7.90
C ASP A 44 5.46 0.73 -6.40
N ARG A 45 5.73 1.73 -5.56
CA ARG A 45 5.49 1.65 -4.11
C ARG A 45 4.00 1.63 -3.81
N VAL A 46 3.21 2.45 -4.51
CA VAL A 46 1.74 2.43 -4.39
C VAL A 46 1.18 1.09 -4.85
N ALA A 47 1.64 0.55 -5.97
CA ALA A 47 1.21 -0.75 -6.46
C ALA A 47 1.52 -1.88 -5.46
N GLY A 48 2.72 -1.87 -4.86
CA GLY A 48 3.07 -2.86 -3.84
C GLY A 48 2.23 -2.74 -2.55
N ALA A 49 1.84 -1.52 -2.17
CA ALA A 49 0.93 -1.30 -1.04
C ALA A 49 -0.49 -1.82 -1.31
N LEU A 50 -0.98 -1.63 -2.54
CA LEU A 50 -2.28 -2.17 -2.98
C LEU A 50 -2.25 -3.69 -3.09
N ALA A 51 -1.15 -4.27 -3.56
CA ALA A 51 -0.96 -5.72 -3.63
C ALA A 51 -0.99 -6.37 -2.23
N ALA A 52 -0.41 -5.70 -1.22
CA ALA A 52 -0.48 -6.16 0.17
C ALA A 52 -1.90 -6.11 0.77
N ARG A 53 -2.84 -5.49 0.06
CA ARG A 53 -4.28 -5.47 0.36
C ARG A 53 -5.09 -6.26 -0.66
N HIS A 54 -4.44 -7.17 -1.39
CA HIS A 54 -5.05 -8.06 -2.38
C HIS A 54 -5.85 -7.35 -3.48
N LEU A 55 -5.59 -6.07 -3.74
CA LEU A 55 -6.12 -5.41 -4.92
C LEU A 55 -5.41 -5.94 -6.17
N THR A 56 -6.19 -6.15 -7.23
CA THR A 56 -5.70 -6.55 -8.55
C THR A 56 -5.95 -5.44 -9.56
N ALA A 57 -5.35 -5.55 -10.75
CA ALA A 57 -5.61 -4.61 -11.84
C ALA A 57 -7.12 -4.50 -12.15
N ALA A 58 -7.86 -5.61 -12.13
CA ALA A 58 -9.31 -5.60 -12.39
C ALA A 58 -10.10 -4.85 -11.30
N GLY A 59 -9.60 -4.85 -10.06
CA GLY A 59 -10.24 -4.20 -8.91
C GLY A 59 -10.07 -2.68 -8.84
N ILE A 60 -9.39 -2.05 -9.81
CA ILE A 60 -9.14 -0.60 -9.84
C ILE A 60 -9.85 0.01 -11.04
N SER A 61 -10.68 1.03 -10.83
CA SER A 61 -11.33 1.79 -11.91
C SER A 61 -10.66 3.13 -12.20
N GLY A 62 -9.95 3.71 -11.23
CA GLY A 62 -9.23 4.96 -11.40
C GLY A 62 -8.38 5.30 -10.18
N ILE A 63 -7.42 6.22 -10.37
CA ILE A 63 -6.61 6.77 -9.29
C ILE A 63 -6.61 8.29 -9.43
N GLU A 64 -7.03 8.98 -8.38
CA GLU A 64 -6.92 10.43 -8.26
C GLU A 64 -5.82 10.78 -7.26
N ARG A 65 -4.94 11.73 -7.60
CA ARG A 65 -3.86 12.14 -6.71
C ARG A 65 -4.12 13.52 -6.14
N THR A 66 -4.05 13.65 -4.83
CA THR A 66 -4.28 14.91 -4.11
C THR A 66 -3.17 15.16 -3.08
N PRO A 67 -2.85 16.44 -2.76
CA PRO A 67 -2.04 16.74 -1.58
C PRO A 67 -2.76 16.30 -0.29
N VAL A 68 -1.99 15.90 0.73
CA VAL A 68 -2.55 15.75 2.08
C VAL A 68 -2.83 17.13 2.64
N THR A 69 -4.08 17.43 2.99
CA THR A 69 -4.40 18.62 3.78
C THR A 69 -3.91 18.42 5.22
N PRO A 70 -3.00 19.26 5.74
CA PRO A 70 -2.54 19.15 7.11
C PRO A 70 -3.69 19.37 8.11
N GLY A 71 -3.64 18.69 9.25
CA GLY A 71 -4.66 18.81 10.30
C GLY A 71 -4.52 20.10 11.11
N TYR A 72 -3.30 20.65 11.15
CA TYR A 72 -2.98 21.89 11.85
C TYR A 72 -2.18 22.86 10.97
N PRO A 73 -2.32 24.19 11.15
CA PRO A 73 -1.58 25.18 10.37
C PRO A 73 -0.05 25.08 10.46
N THR A 74 0.45 24.44 11.52
CA THR A 74 1.88 24.22 11.78
C THR A 74 2.40 22.91 11.19
N GLU A 75 1.53 22.01 10.71
CA GLU A 75 1.93 20.79 10.03
C GLU A 75 2.29 21.11 8.58
N TYR A 76 3.59 21.20 8.31
CA TYR A 76 4.09 21.27 6.95
C TYR A 76 4.08 19.87 6.31
N SER A 77 3.01 19.56 5.57
CA SER A 77 2.82 18.30 4.86
C SER A 77 3.13 18.38 3.36
N LEU A 78 4.01 19.32 2.95
CA LEU A 78 4.22 19.68 1.53
C LEU A 78 4.63 18.50 0.63
N ALA A 79 5.27 17.48 1.21
CA ALA A 79 5.69 16.29 0.47
C ALA A 79 4.65 15.16 0.48
N GLN A 80 3.63 15.18 1.35
CA GLN A 80 2.70 14.08 1.46
C GLN A 80 1.60 14.16 0.39
N ARG A 81 1.39 13.04 -0.28
CA ARG A 81 0.37 12.86 -1.32
C ARG A 81 -0.55 11.71 -0.94
N GLN A 82 -1.74 11.74 -1.52
CA GLN A 82 -2.72 10.68 -1.41
C GLN A 82 -3.05 10.19 -2.82
N ALA A 83 -3.00 8.88 -3.02
CA ALA A 83 -3.60 8.22 -4.17
C ALA A 83 -4.95 7.64 -3.76
N TRP A 84 -6.03 8.20 -4.28
CA TRP A 84 -7.40 7.78 -4.09
C TRP A 84 -7.77 6.76 -5.15
N VAL A 85 -7.70 5.49 -4.77
CA VAL A 85 -7.91 4.34 -5.64
C VAL A 85 -9.38 3.94 -5.61
N ARG A 86 -10.09 4.25 -6.69
CA ARG A 86 -11.51 3.89 -6.84
C ARG A 86 -11.61 2.43 -7.27
N GLN A 87 -12.58 1.73 -6.69
CA GLN A 87 -12.87 0.33 -7.01
C GLN A 87 -14.23 0.23 -7.71
N PRO A 88 -14.40 -0.65 -8.70
CA PRO A 88 -15.71 -0.89 -9.31
C PRO A 88 -16.75 -1.30 -8.26
N GLY A 89 -17.94 -0.68 -8.31
CA GLY A 89 -19.05 -1.03 -7.41
C GLY A 89 -18.92 -0.55 -5.97
N GLN A 90 -17.87 0.21 -5.62
CA GLN A 90 -17.72 0.81 -4.30
C GLN A 90 -18.01 2.32 -4.34
N PRO A 91 -18.68 2.88 -3.30
CA PRO A 91 -19.04 4.29 -3.27
C PRO A 91 -17.84 5.22 -2.99
N GLY A 92 -16.76 4.69 -2.38
CA GLY A 92 -15.59 5.45 -1.97
C GLY A 92 -14.29 5.02 -2.64
N ALA A 93 -13.17 5.21 -1.92
CA ALA A 93 -11.84 4.84 -2.40
C ALA A 93 -10.97 4.20 -1.31
N VAL A 94 -10.04 3.35 -1.75
CA VAL A 94 -8.87 2.99 -0.96
C VAL A 94 -7.84 4.10 -1.12
N VAL A 95 -7.45 4.73 -0.02
CA VAL A 95 -6.50 5.83 0.00
C VAL A 95 -5.14 5.31 0.41
N VAL A 96 -4.14 5.54 -0.45
CA VAL A 96 -2.73 5.29 -0.17
C VAL A 96 -2.04 6.62 0.06
N GLN A 97 -1.63 6.89 1.30
CA GLN A 97 -0.82 8.04 1.65
C GLN A 97 0.66 7.72 1.51
N TYR A 98 1.41 8.60 0.86
CA TYR A 98 2.82 8.43 0.62
C TYR A 98 3.57 9.76 0.61
N ASP A 99 4.84 9.70 0.97
CA ASP A 99 5.78 10.80 0.81
C ASP A 99 6.26 10.89 -0.65
N GLN A 100 6.10 12.03 -1.29
CA GLN A 100 6.43 12.22 -2.71
C GLN A 100 7.95 12.18 -2.98
N GLN A 101 8.80 12.51 -1.99
CA GLN A 101 10.25 12.56 -2.18
C GLN A 101 10.89 11.18 -1.99
N SER A 102 10.47 10.46 -0.95
CA SER A 102 11.02 9.16 -0.58
C SER A 102 10.20 7.96 -1.08
N CYS A 103 9.01 8.21 -1.63
CA CYS A 103 8.01 7.20 -2.00
C CYS A 103 7.65 6.24 -0.85
N ARG A 104 7.90 6.67 0.40
CA ARG A 104 7.55 5.89 1.58
C ARG A 104 6.05 5.92 1.78
N ILE A 105 5.43 4.75 1.85
CA ILE A 105 4.01 4.61 2.18
C ILE A 105 3.84 4.88 3.67
N ALA A 106 2.98 5.83 4.00
CA ALA A 106 2.66 6.19 5.38
C ALA A 106 1.45 5.40 5.88
N LEU A 107 0.38 5.35 5.08
CA LEU A 107 -0.90 4.76 5.47
C LEU A 107 -1.64 4.18 4.25
N VAL A 108 -2.41 3.12 4.47
CA VAL A 108 -3.37 2.58 3.50
C VAL A 108 -4.68 2.30 4.22
N TYR A 109 -5.77 2.93 3.81
CA TYR A 109 -7.07 2.85 4.47
C TYR A 109 -8.23 3.03 3.49
N ALA A 110 -9.41 2.52 3.82
CA ALA A 110 -10.63 2.80 3.05
C ALA A 110 -11.28 4.10 3.53
N ARG A 111 -11.91 4.83 2.61
CA ARG A 111 -12.61 6.09 2.91
C ARG A 111 -13.89 6.22 2.09
N ASP A 112 -14.82 7.04 2.58
CA ASP A 112 -16.09 7.40 1.94
C ASP A 112 -16.96 6.18 1.58
N GLY A 113 -17.02 5.22 2.51
CA GLY A 113 -17.84 4.01 2.37
C GLY A 113 -17.20 2.90 1.53
N ALA A 114 -15.94 3.06 1.11
CA ALA A 114 -15.17 1.94 0.59
C ALA A 114 -14.82 0.94 1.70
N THR A 115 -14.48 -0.27 1.27
CA THR A 115 -13.98 -1.38 2.07
C THR A 115 -12.66 -1.84 1.49
N LEU A 116 -11.68 -2.04 2.38
CA LEU A 116 -10.45 -2.71 2.00
C LEU A 116 -10.77 -4.19 1.78
N PRO A 117 -10.25 -4.82 0.72
CA PRO A 117 -10.24 -6.27 0.65
C PRO A 117 -9.47 -6.81 1.87
N ASP A 118 -9.94 -7.91 2.44
CA ASP A 118 -9.25 -8.56 3.55
C ASP A 118 -7.82 -8.95 3.14
N ALA A 119 -6.90 -8.85 4.10
CA ALA A 119 -5.48 -9.23 3.96
C ALA A 119 -5.19 -10.61 4.53
#